data_AF-A0A966IUL9-F1
#
_entry.id   AF-A0A966IUL9-F1
#
_cell.length_a   1.000
_cell.length_b   1.000
_cell.length_c   1.000
_cell.angle_alpha   90.00
_cell.angle_beta   90.00
_cell.angle_gamma   90.00
#
_symmetry.space_group_name_H-M   'P 1'
#
loop_
_entity.id
_entity.type
_entity.pdbx_description
1 polymer ?
#
loop_
_entity_poly.entity_id
_entity_poly.type
_entity_poly.pdbx_seq_one_letter_code
_entity_poly.pdbx_strand_id
1 'polypeptide(L)'
;MRHFLDFEKPIANLEGKVEELRHMSNDGSINIADEIGKLQSRIERELKQTYEKLGAWEKVQVARHPDRPKIRTIFDQLFDDFTPLAGDRNFSEDHAIIGGMARFRGQSVMVIGTEKGTNTEERIKRNFGMARPEGY
;
A
#
# COMPACT_ATOMS: atom_id res chain seq x y z
N MET A 1 11.46 -4.33 4.82
CA MET A 1 12.16 -4.80 3.60
C MET A 1 11.27 -4.43 2.43
N ARG A 2 11.72 -3.60 1.49
CA ARG A 2 10.90 -3.23 0.33
C ARG A 2 10.61 -4.49 -0.48
N HIS A 3 9.35 -4.80 -0.71
CA HIS A 3 8.95 -5.89 -1.57
C HIS A 3 8.94 -5.37 -3.02
N PHE A 4 9.77 -5.94 -3.89
CA PHE A 4 9.80 -5.58 -5.31
C PHE A 4 9.06 -6.62 -6.13
N LEU A 5 8.29 -6.17 -7.12
CA LEU A 5 7.68 -7.03 -8.12
C LEU A 5 8.71 -7.42 -9.20
N ASP A 6 8.43 -8.49 -9.94
CA ASP A 6 9.39 -9.03 -10.92
C ASP A 6 9.80 -8.01 -11.99
N PHE A 7 8.84 -7.20 -12.46
CA PHE A 7 9.08 -6.17 -13.46
C PHE A 7 9.83 -4.94 -12.90
N GLU A 8 9.97 -4.84 -11.57
CA GLU A 8 10.73 -3.78 -10.89
C GLU A 8 12.18 -4.17 -10.62
N LYS A 9 12.61 -5.38 -10.95
CA LYS A 9 14.01 -5.84 -10.75
C LYS A 9 15.07 -4.85 -11.27
N PRO A 10 14.92 -4.23 -12.46
CA PRO A 10 15.88 -3.23 -12.92
C PRO A 10 15.99 -2.03 -11.97
N ILE A 11 14.86 -1.58 -11.42
CA ILE A 11 14.78 -0.46 -10.48
C ILE A 11 15.39 -0.86 -9.13
N ALA A 12 15.09 -2.07 -8.64
CA ALA A 12 15.66 -2.60 -7.41
C ALA A 12 17.19 -2.66 -7.44
N ASN A 13 17.78 -3.03 -8.59
CA ASN A 13 19.23 -3.03 -8.78
C ASN A 13 19.82 -1.61 -8.71
N LEU A 14 19.13 -0.61 -9.30
CA LEU A 14 19.56 0.78 -9.22
C LEU A 14 19.46 1.32 -7.80
N GLU A 15 18.39 1.00 -7.06
CA GLU A 15 18.26 1.38 -5.65
C GLU A 15 19.35 0.73 -4.78
N GLY A 16 19.67 -0.55 -5.03
CA GLY A 16 20.77 -1.23 -4.35
C GLY A 16 22.11 -0.52 -4.56
N LYS A 17 22.40 -0.12 -5.80
CA LYS A 17 23.62 0.64 -6.13
C LYS A 17 23.66 2.02 -5.46
N VAL A 18 22.52 2.70 -5.34
CA VAL A 18 22.43 3.97 -4.59
C VAL A 18 22.74 3.75 -3.12
N GLU A 19 22.23 2.69 -2.51
CA GLU A 19 22.48 2.39 -1.10
C GLU A 19 23.94 2.01 -0.84
N GLU A 20 24.57 1.23 -1.73
CA GLU A 20 26.01 0.95 -1.69
C GLU A 20 26.84 2.24 -1.73
N LEU A 21 26.54 3.16 -2.67
CA LEU A 21 27.23 4.43 -2.79
C LEU A 21 27.03 5.32 -1.56
N ARG A 22 25.84 5.30 -0.94
CA ARG A 22 25.59 6.01 0.32
C ARG A 22 26.45 5.50 1.46
N HIS A 23 26.71 4.19 1.55
CA HIS A 23 27.59 3.62 2.56
C HIS A 23 29.08 3.94 2.32
N MET A 24 29.50 4.19 1.08
CA MET A 24 30.89 4.53 0.72
C MET A 24 31.27 6.01 0.90
N SER A 25 30.31 6.87 1.25
CA SER A 25 30.45 8.34 1.32
C SER A 25 31.50 8.90 2.30
N ASN A 26 32.20 8.07 3.08
CA ASN A 26 33.15 8.54 4.10
C ASN A 26 34.51 9.02 3.54
N ASP A 27 34.88 8.69 2.29
CA ASP A 27 36.27 8.89 1.79
C ASP A 27 36.44 9.82 0.56
N GLY A 28 35.41 10.54 0.08
CA GLY A 28 35.56 11.42 -1.09
C GLY A 28 34.29 12.17 -1.51
N SER A 29 34.00 13.26 -0.81
CA SER A 29 32.65 13.77 -0.54
C SER A 29 31.87 14.49 -1.66
N ILE A 30 32.47 14.82 -2.81
CA ILE A 30 31.76 15.63 -3.84
C ILE A 30 31.27 14.79 -5.03
N ASN A 31 32.11 13.91 -5.60
CA ASN A 31 31.72 13.12 -6.78
C ASN A 31 30.61 12.09 -6.50
N ILE A 32 30.58 11.53 -5.27
CA ILE A 32 29.61 10.51 -4.89
C ILE A 32 28.20 11.10 -4.77
N ALA A 33 28.07 12.31 -4.22
CA ALA A 33 26.78 12.98 -4.07
C ALA A 33 26.12 13.27 -5.43
N ASP A 34 26.91 13.75 -6.41
CA ASP A 34 26.43 14.00 -7.77
C ASP A 34 26.02 12.70 -8.49
N GLU A 35 26.76 11.62 -8.27
CA GLU A 35 26.43 10.31 -8.85
C GLU A 35 25.14 9.72 -8.25
N ILE A 36 24.97 9.85 -6.93
CA ILE A 36 23.71 9.49 -6.24
C ILE A 36 22.54 10.28 -6.84
N GLY A 37 22.68 11.60 -7.01
CA GLY A 37 21.61 12.42 -7.59
C GLY A 37 21.23 12.01 -9.02
N LYS A 38 22.23 11.66 -9.85
CA LYS A 38 21.99 11.13 -11.21
C LYS A 38 21.28 9.78 -11.18
N LEU A 39 21.67 8.87 -10.29
CA LEU A 39 21.04 7.56 -10.13
C LEU A 39 19.61 7.68 -9.62
N GLN A 40 19.34 8.55 -8.64
CA GLN A 40 17.99 8.84 -8.15
C GLN A 40 17.08 9.37 -9.27
N SER A 41 17.55 10.35 -10.04
CA SER A 41 16.81 10.89 -11.19
C SER A 41 16.51 9.81 -12.25
N ARG A 42 17.45 8.88 -12.44
CA ARG A 42 17.26 7.74 -13.34
C ARG A 42 16.22 6.76 -12.81
N ILE A 43 16.26 6.43 -11.52
CA ILE A 43 15.28 5.58 -10.83
C ILE A 43 13.87 6.15 -11.01
N GLU A 44 13.67 7.44 -10.71
CA GLU A 44 12.36 8.08 -10.84
C GLU A 44 11.82 8.01 -12.27
N ARG A 45 12.69 8.24 -13.27
CA ARG A 45 12.31 8.15 -14.68
C ARG A 45 11.94 6.73 -15.10
N GLU A 46 12.76 5.74 -14.74
CA GLU A 46 12.50 4.33 -15.08
C GLU A 46 11.26 3.79 -14.36
N LEU A 47 11.03 4.20 -13.11
CA LEU A 47 9.83 3.87 -12.35
C LEU A 47 8.59 4.43 -13.06
N LYS A 48 8.59 5.73 -13.39
CA LYS A 48 7.48 6.35 -14.12
C LYS A 48 7.18 5.63 -15.44
N GLN A 49 8.21 5.37 -16.25
CA GLN A 49 8.03 4.70 -17.55
C GLN A 49 7.49 3.27 -17.42
N THR A 50 7.97 2.53 -16.42
CA THR A 50 7.51 1.16 -16.15
C THR A 50 6.03 1.17 -15.75
N TYR A 51 5.64 2.03 -14.81
CA TYR A 51 4.27 2.12 -14.33
C TYR A 51 3.28 2.70 -15.35
N GLU A 52 3.73 3.55 -16.28
CA GLU A 52 2.91 4.04 -17.40
C GLU A 52 2.56 2.94 -18.41
N LYS A 53 3.42 1.92 -18.55
CA LYS A 53 3.30 0.88 -19.58
C LYS A 53 2.93 -0.51 -19.04
N LEU A 54 2.32 -0.57 -17.85
CA LEU A 54 1.96 -1.85 -17.23
C LEU A 54 1.02 -2.68 -18.11
N GLY A 55 1.42 -3.92 -18.36
CA GLY A 55 0.59 -4.97 -18.91
C GLY A 55 -0.50 -5.43 -17.96
N ALA A 56 -1.43 -6.24 -18.47
CA ALA A 56 -2.57 -6.72 -17.70
C ALA A 56 -2.15 -7.53 -16.45
N TRP A 57 -1.16 -8.41 -16.60
CA TRP A 57 -0.67 -9.24 -15.50
C TRP A 57 0.06 -8.41 -14.42
N GLU A 58 0.87 -7.43 -14.84
CA GLU A 58 1.61 -6.55 -13.93
C GLU A 58 0.65 -5.70 -13.09
N LYS A 59 -0.45 -5.20 -13.69
CA LYS A 59 -1.53 -4.53 -12.95
C LYS A 59 -2.15 -5.44 -11.88
N VAL A 60 -2.35 -6.73 -12.17
CA VAL A 60 -2.84 -7.70 -11.18
C VAL A 60 -1.83 -7.90 -10.05
N GLN A 61 -0.53 -7.97 -10.36
CA GLN A 61 0.52 -8.05 -9.35
C GLN A 61 0.51 -6.82 -8.42
N VAL A 62 0.40 -5.60 -8.98
CA VAL A 62 0.27 -4.36 -8.20
C VAL A 62 -1.00 -4.38 -7.33
N ALA A 63 -2.14 -4.80 -7.87
CA ALA A 63 -3.39 -4.89 -7.11
C ALA A 63 -3.32 -5.90 -5.95
N ARG A 64 -2.44 -6.90 -6.06
CA ARG A 64 -2.19 -7.95 -5.06
C ARG A 64 -0.93 -7.70 -4.22
N HIS A 65 -0.29 -6.53 -4.36
CA HIS A 65 0.93 -6.22 -3.64
C HIS A 65 0.74 -6.41 -2.12
N PRO A 66 1.68 -7.09 -1.42
CA PRO A 66 1.56 -7.34 0.01
C PRO A 66 1.30 -6.04 0.81
N ASP A 67 2.08 -5.02 0.49
CA ASP A 67 2.05 -3.69 1.12
C ASP A 67 1.01 -2.74 0.52
N ARG A 68 0.10 -3.23 -0.34
CA ARG A 68 -1.00 -2.39 -0.84
C ARG A 68 -1.80 -1.85 0.36
N PRO A 69 -2.03 -0.53 0.46
CA PRO A 69 -2.81 0.06 1.55
C PRO A 69 -4.16 -0.64 1.71
N LYS A 70 -4.50 -0.97 2.97
CA LYS A 70 -5.78 -1.60 3.31
C LYS A 70 -6.82 -0.52 3.57
N ILE A 71 -8.10 -0.91 3.62
CA ILE A 71 -9.19 0.05 3.80
C ILE A 71 -9.03 0.83 5.11
N ARG A 72 -8.54 0.20 6.18
CA ARG A 72 -8.32 0.90 7.45
C ARG A 72 -7.32 2.05 7.32
N THR A 73 -6.22 1.83 6.59
CA THR A 73 -5.23 2.87 6.32
C THR A 73 -5.83 4.04 5.53
N ILE A 74 -6.74 3.75 4.59
CA ILE A 74 -7.46 4.79 3.84
C ILE A 74 -8.40 5.55 4.77
N PHE A 75 -9.11 4.85 5.66
CA PHE A 75 -10.00 5.48 6.62
C PHE A 75 -9.24 6.44 7.54
N ASP A 76 -8.15 5.96 8.12
CA ASP A 76 -7.32 6.72 9.07
C ASP A 76 -6.63 7.94 8.41
N GLN A 77 -6.38 7.93 7.10
CA GLN A 77 -5.74 9.05 6.38
C GLN A 77 -6.73 10.06 5.78
N LEU A 78 -7.95 9.63 5.46
CA LEU A 78 -8.88 10.42 4.66
C LEU A 78 -10.06 10.98 5.45
N PHE A 79 -10.42 10.36 6.58
CA PHE A 79 -11.61 10.74 7.35
C PHE A 79 -11.27 11.04 8.81
N ASP A 80 -12.03 11.98 9.36
CA ASP A 80 -11.99 12.36 10.78
C ASP A 80 -13.18 11.72 11.52
N ASP A 81 -13.12 11.65 12.85
CA ASP A 81 -14.22 11.23 13.73
C ASP A 81 -14.87 9.87 13.37
N PHE A 82 -14.08 8.91 12.85
CA PHE A 82 -14.59 7.60 12.45
C PHE A 82 -15.14 6.82 13.66
N THR A 83 -16.44 6.52 13.61
CA THR A 83 -17.17 5.74 14.61
C THR A 83 -17.62 4.42 13.97
N PRO A 84 -16.99 3.28 14.31
CA PRO A 84 -17.33 2.00 13.71
C PRO A 84 -18.73 1.54 14.11
N LEU A 85 -19.45 0.95 13.15
CA LEU A 85 -20.71 0.27 13.33
C LEU A 85 -20.52 -1.23 13.04
N ALA A 86 -21.21 -2.07 13.79
CA ALA A 86 -21.06 -3.52 13.70
C ALA A 86 -22.42 -4.24 13.79
N GLY A 87 -22.50 -5.38 13.13
CA GLY A 87 -23.62 -6.29 13.11
C GLY A 87 -24.64 -5.96 12.03
N ASP A 88 -25.20 -7.02 11.44
CA ASP A 88 -26.30 -6.99 10.47
C ASP A 88 -27.70 -6.92 11.13
N ARG A 89 -27.76 -7.06 12.47
CA ARG A 89 -29.00 -7.20 13.27
C ARG A 89 -29.84 -8.44 12.93
N ASN A 90 -29.30 -9.39 12.17
CA ASN A 90 -30.03 -10.56 11.69
C ASN A 90 -29.32 -11.86 12.06
N PHE A 91 -28.01 -11.97 11.81
CA PHE A 91 -27.23 -13.18 12.04
C PHE A 91 -25.96 -12.90 12.84
N SER A 92 -25.00 -12.16 12.29
CA SER A 92 -23.73 -11.88 12.95
C SER A 92 -22.99 -10.68 12.38
N GLU A 93 -21.89 -10.31 13.04
CA GLU A 93 -20.93 -9.32 12.53
C GLU A 93 -19.90 -9.98 11.62
N ASP A 94 -19.77 -9.48 10.38
CA ASP A 94 -18.73 -9.91 9.44
C ASP A 94 -17.50 -9.01 9.50
N HIS A 95 -16.44 -9.51 10.13
CA HIS A 95 -15.18 -8.80 10.25
C HIS A 95 -14.44 -8.55 8.93
N ALA A 96 -14.85 -9.16 7.82
CA ALA A 96 -14.35 -8.83 6.48
C ALA A 96 -14.83 -7.46 6.00
N ILE A 97 -15.92 -6.94 6.57
CA ILE A 97 -16.46 -5.62 6.30
C ILE A 97 -16.16 -4.71 7.48
N ILE A 98 -15.80 -3.46 7.19
CA ILE A 98 -15.72 -2.39 8.19
C ILE A 98 -16.54 -1.23 7.67
N GLY A 99 -17.41 -0.70 8.51
CA GLY A 99 -18.22 0.45 8.19
C GLY A 99 -18.48 1.33 9.41
N GLY A 100 -18.89 2.57 9.16
CA GLY A 100 -19.16 3.51 10.23
C GLY A 100 -19.43 4.93 9.76
N MET A 101 -19.85 5.76 10.70
CA MET A 101 -20.00 7.20 10.48
C MET A 101 -18.62 7.86 10.55
N ALA A 102 -18.35 8.82 9.68
CA ALA A 102 -17.12 9.59 9.69
C ALA A 102 -17.35 11.02 9.18
N ARG A 103 -16.31 11.84 9.17
CA ARG A 103 -16.31 13.15 8.52
C ARG A 103 -15.28 13.20 7.40
N PHE A 104 -15.73 13.62 6.23
CA PHE A 104 -14.85 13.94 5.10
C PHE A 104 -14.89 15.44 4.87
N ARG A 105 -13.79 16.15 5.13
CA ARG A 105 -13.70 17.62 4.97
C ARG A 105 -14.84 18.35 5.70
N GLY A 106 -15.14 17.93 6.92
CA GLY A 106 -16.22 18.48 7.75
C GLY A 106 -17.63 17.99 7.42
N GLN A 107 -17.84 17.26 6.32
CA GLN A 107 -19.15 16.70 5.97
C GLN A 107 -19.33 15.30 6.57
N SER A 108 -20.46 15.05 7.21
CA SER A 108 -20.76 13.73 7.78
C SER A 108 -21.09 12.73 6.67
N VAL A 109 -20.43 11.57 6.69
CA VAL A 109 -20.52 10.52 5.66
C VAL A 109 -20.61 9.14 6.30
N MET A 110 -21.22 8.20 5.60
CA MET A 110 -21.11 6.76 5.89
C MET A 110 -19.97 6.21 5.04
N VAL A 111 -19.02 5.50 5.66
CA VAL A 111 -17.93 4.82 4.96
C VAL A 111 -18.04 3.33 5.19
N ILE A 112 -17.84 2.54 4.13
CA ILE A 112 -17.89 1.07 4.18
C ILE A 112 -16.79 0.56 3.24
N GLY A 113 -16.09 -0.51 3.64
CA GLY A 113 -15.20 -1.23 2.75
C GLY A 113 -14.71 -2.55 3.31
N THR A 114 -13.97 -3.27 2.49
CA THR A 114 -13.46 -4.61 2.79
C THR A 114 -12.09 -4.54 3.48
N GLU A 115 -11.96 -5.17 4.65
CA GLU A 115 -10.71 -5.23 5.39
C GLU A 115 -10.13 -6.64 5.35
N LYS A 116 -8.91 -6.75 4.80
CA LYS A 116 -8.21 -8.02 4.61
C LYS A 116 -7.37 -8.41 5.81
N GLY A 117 -6.96 -7.45 6.65
CA GLY A 117 -6.01 -7.69 7.72
C GLY A 117 -4.55 -7.57 7.27
N THR A 118 -3.71 -7.10 8.19
CA THR A 118 -2.30 -6.80 7.95
C THR A 118 -1.41 -8.01 8.22
N ASN A 119 -1.62 -8.67 9.37
CA ASN A 119 -0.91 -9.87 9.80
C ASN A 119 -1.74 -11.15 9.57
N THR A 120 -1.15 -12.32 9.83
CA THR A 120 -1.78 -13.62 9.61
C THR A 120 -3.03 -13.83 10.46
N GLU A 121 -2.99 -13.45 11.73
CA GLU A 121 -4.12 -13.61 12.66
C GLU A 121 -5.32 -12.75 12.22
N GLU A 122 -5.07 -11.49 11.86
CA GLU A 122 -6.08 -10.59 11.33
C GLU A 122 -6.66 -11.10 10.02
N ARG A 123 -5.83 -11.64 9.12
CA ARG A 123 -6.30 -12.20 7.84
C ARG A 123 -7.24 -13.38 8.05
N ILE A 124 -6.92 -14.26 8.99
CA ILE A 124 -7.79 -15.38 9.35
C ILE A 124 -9.10 -14.86 9.95
N LYS A 125 -9.03 -13.93 10.92
CA LYS A 125 -10.21 -13.34 11.57
C LYS A 125 -11.16 -12.66 10.57
N ARG A 126 -10.61 -11.97 9.58
CA ARG A 126 -11.36 -11.19 8.59
C ARG A 126 -11.63 -11.95 7.29
N ASN A 127 -11.45 -13.28 7.29
CA ASN A 127 -11.67 -14.13 6.12
C ASN A 127 -10.96 -13.61 4.85
N PHE A 128 -9.74 -13.06 5.00
CA PHE A 128 -8.96 -12.45 3.93
C PHE A 128 -9.68 -11.32 3.16
N GLY A 129 -10.65 -10.65 3.79
CA GLY A 129 -11.49 -9.62 3.19
C GLY A 129 -12.59 -10.16 2.28
N MET A 130 -12.90 -11.46 2.38
CA MET A 130 -14.00 -12.10 1.66
C MET A 130 -15.25 -12.07 2.54
N ALA A 131 -16.20 -11.21 2.17
CA ALA A 131 -17.46 -11.07 2.89
C ALA A 131 -18.32 -12.34 2.80
N ARG A 132 -18.98 -12.66 3.89
CA ARG A 132 -20.06 -13.65 4.00
C ARG A 132 -21.41 -12.96 3.74
N PRO A 133 -22.51 -13.72 3.58
CA PRO A 133 -23.84 -13.13 3.33
C PRO A 133 -24.23 -12.05 4.33
N GLU A 134 -23.91 -12.23 5.61
CA GLU A 134 -24.17 -11.26 6.69
C GLU A 134 -23.38 -9.95 6.59
N GLY A 135 -22.34 -9.89 5.74
CA GLY A 135 -21.57 -8.66 5.50
C GLY A 135 -22.13 -7.76 4.38
N TYR A 136 -23.02 -8.28 3.52
CA TYR A 136 -23.66 -7.53 2.43
C TYR A 136 -24.91 -6.78 2.90
#